data_AF-A0A8J3KH69-F1
#
_entry.id   AF-A0A8J3KH69-F1
#
_cell.length_a   1.000
_cell.length_b   1.000
_cell.length_c   1.000
_cell.angle_alpha   90.00
_cell.angle_beta   90.00
_cell.angle_gamma   90.00
#
_symmetry.space_group_name_H-M   'P 1'
#
loop_
_entity.id
_entity.type
_entity.pdbx_description
1 polymer ?
#
loop_
_entity_poly.entity_id
_entity_poly.type
_entity_poly.pdbx_seq_one_letter_code
_entity_poly.pdbx_strand_id
1 'polypeptide(L)'
;MLGADACKAGWVGVVLDGAAVEAYFGATIAELVSAADVKAREMAGPRWASVFMTPVRAALTARDHAEAVRLNRERTGEGVSQQAYGLRHKILDVDAWLRDSGAAPGPRRCGVLGSGRA
;
A
#
# COMPACT_ATOMS: atom_id res chain seq x y z
N MET A 1 -11.82 -1.49 -6.83
CA MET A 1 -10.82 -2.47 -6.28
C MET A 1 -9.51 -2.25 -7.01
N LEU A 2 -8.37 -2.17 -6.30
CA LEU A 2 -7.03 -2.11 -6.92
C LEU A 2 -6.40 -3.51 -6.89
N GLY A 3 -6.07 -4.05 -8.06
CA GLY A 3 -5.13 -5.16 -8.19
C GLY A 3 -3.72 -4.62 -8.40
N ALA A 4 -2.70 -5.26 -7.83
CA ALA A 4 -1.30 -4.93 -8.09
C ALA A 4 -0.54 -6.20 -8.49
N ASP A 5 0.33 -6.07 -9.48
CA ASP A 5 1.25 -7.12 -9.93
C ASP A 5 2.64 -6.50 -10.17
N ALA A 6 3.67 -7.33 -10.20
CA ALA A 6 5.06 -6.89 -10.37
C ALA A 6 5.74 -7.63 -11.53
N CYS A 7 6.58 -6.90 -12.26
CA CYS A 7 7.49 -7.45 -13.26
C CYS A 7 8.92 -6.98 -12.98
N LYS A 8 9.89 -7.48 -13.75
CA LYS A 8 11.31 -7.08 -13.58
C LYS A 8 11.55 -5.57 -13.77
N ALA A 9 10.64 -4.87 -14.44
CA ALA A 9 10.74 -3.44 -14.68
C ALA A 9 10.05 -2.58 -13.61
N GLY A 10 9.17 -3.15 -12.77
CA GLY A 10 8.42 -2.37 -11.79
C GLY A 10 7.09 -3.03 -11.38
N TRP A 11 6.12 -2.19 -11.05
CA TRP A 11 4.82 -2.56 -10.49
C TRP A 11 3.70 -1.99 -11.35
N VAL A 12 2.70 -2.82 -11.64
CA VAL A 12 1.49 -2.43 -12.34
C VAL A 12 0.34 -2.50 -11.35
N GLY A 13 -0.49 -1.46 -11.29
CA GLY A 13 -1.76 -1.52 -10.59
C GLY A 13 -2.92 -1.24 -11.52
N VAL A 14 -4.04 -1.91 -11.30
CA VAL A 14 -5.27 -1.75 -12.07
C VAL A 14 -6.40 -1.45 -11.10
N VAL A 15 -7.01 -0.27 -11.23
CA VAL A 15 -8.20 0.12 -10.49
C VAL A 15 -9.43 -0.18 -11.34
N LEU A 16 -10.35 -0.94 -10.75
CA LEU A 16 -11.69 -1.17 -11.28
C LEU A 16 -12.69 -0.30 -10.50
N ASP A 17 -13.41 0.56 -11.21
CA ASP A 17 -14.52 1.37 -10.70
C ASP A 17 -15.75 1.22 -11.60
N GLY A 18 -16.68 0.36 -11.20
CA GLY A 18 -17.79 -0.06 -12.06
C GLY A 18 -17.29 -0.67 -13.37
N ALA A 19 -17.58 -0.01 -14.50
CA ALA A 19 -17.11 -0.42 -15.82
C ALA A 19 -15.79 0.26 -16.24
N ALA A 20 -15.30 1.25 -15.48
CA ALA A 20 -14.06 1.93 -15.76
C ALA A 20 -12.86 1.11 -15.30
N VAL A 21 -11.82 1.10 -16.13
CA VAL A 21 -10.53 0.43 -15.86
C VAL A 21 -9.42 1.46 -16.04
N GLU A 22 -8.67 1.71 -14.97
CA GLU A 22 -7.51 2.59 -14.98
C GLU A 22 -6.26 1.82 -14.57
N ALA A 23 -5.19 1.95 -15.35
CA ALA A 23 -3.93 1.26 -15.12
C ALA A 23 -2.83 2.26 -14.74
N TYR A 24 -2.00 1.88 -13.79
CA TYR A 24 -0.87 2.65 -13.27
C TYR A 24 0.38 1.79 -13.35
N PHE A 25 1.51 2.41 -13.67
CA PHE A 25 2.82 1.80 -13.56
C PHE A 25 3.68 2.64 -12.62
N GLY A 26 4.42 1.97 -11.73
CA GLY A 26 5.46 2.57 -10.91
C GLY A 26 6.73 1.74 -11.01
N ALA A 27 7.89 2.36 -11.17
CA ALA A 27 9.18 1.66 -11.13
C ALA A 27 9.41 1.02 -9.74
N THR A 28 8.79 1.59 -8.71
CA THR A 28 8.80 1.08 -7.33
C THR A 28 7.39 0.88 -6.79
N ILE A 29 7.25 0.02 -5.77
CA ILE A 29 5.97 -0.15 -5.07
C ILE A 29 5.51 1.15 -4.42
N ALA A 30 6.45 2.01 -4.01
CA ALA A 30 6.14 3.31 -3.42
C ALA A 30 5.43 4.24 -4.42
N GLU A 31 5.90 4.27 -5.67
CA GLU A 31 5.24 5.03 -6.74
C GLU A 31 3.83 4.52 -7.01
N LEU A 32 3.65 3.19 -7.07
CA LEU A 32 2.32 2.61 -7.28
C LEU A 32 1.37 2.92 -6.11
N VAL A 33 1.84 2.81 -4.87
CA VAL A 33 1.04 3.14 -3.67
C VAL A 33 0.64 4.62 -3.66
N SER A 34 1.54 5.52 -4.05
CA SER A 34 1.21 6.96 -4.16
C SER A 34 0.09 7.21 -5.17
N ALA A 35 0.16 6.59 -6.36
CA ALA A 35 -0.90 6.67 -7.36
C ALA A 35 -2.23 6.10 -6.84
N ALA A 36 -2.18 4.98 -6.11
CA ALA A 36 -3.35 4.37 -5.50
C ALA A 36 -4.01 5.27 -4.44
N ASP A 37 -3.24 5.94 -3.58
CA ASP A 37 -3.77 6.85 -2.57
C ASP A 37 -4.47 8.06 -3.21
N VAL A 38 -3.88 8.63 -4.26
CA VAL A 38 -4.49 9.73 -5.04
C VAL A 38 -5.81 9.26 -5.64
N LYS A 39 -5.82 8.10 -6.28
CA LYS A 39 -7.05 7.55 -6.87
C LYS A 39 -8.11 7.26 -5.81
N ALA A 40 -7.72 6.72 -4.66
CA ALA A 40 -8.65 6.47 -3.56
C ALA A 40 -9.29 7.77 -3.04
N ARG A 41 -8.53 8.87 -2.98
CA ARG A 41 -9.08 10.20 -2.64
C ARG A 41 -10.07 10.71 -3.68
N GLU A 42 -9.74 10.58 -4.97
CA GLU A 42 -10.64 10.95 -6.06
C GLU A 42 -11.96 10.17 -5.98
N MET A 43 -11.89 8.85 -5.83
CA MET A 43 -13.07 7.97 -5.71
C MET A 43 -13.90 8.27 -4.46
N ALA A 44 -13.26 8.69 -3.35
CA ALA A 44 -13.96 9.09 -2.13
C ALA A 44 -14.72 10.44 -2.28
N GLY A 45 -14.41 11.23 -3.32
CA GLY A 45 -15.10 12.48 -3.64
C GLY A 45 -15.11 13.46 -2.46
N PRO A 46 -16.27 14.00 -2.03
CA PRO A 46 -16.36 14.90 -0.89
C PRO A 46 -15.78 14.34 0.43
N ARG A 47 -15.63 13.02 0.55
CA ARG A 47 -15.06 12.35 1.73
C ARG A 47 -13.55 12.12 1.62
N TRP A 48 -12.86 12.71 0.64
CA TRP A 48 -11.42 12.52 0.42
C TRP A 48 -10.58 12.76 1.69
N ALA A 49 -11.01 13.66 2.59
CA ALA A 49 -10.33 13.92 3.85
C ALA A 49 -10.31 12.72 4.81
N SER A 50 -11.18 11.72 4.60
CA SER A 50 -11.17 10.45 5.34
C SER A 50 -10.18 9.43 4.77
N VAL A 51 -9.56 9.74 3.62
CA VAL A 51 -8.53 8.90 2.99
C VAL A 51 -7.16 9.53 3.29
N PHE A 52 -6.45 8.92 4.24
CA PHE A 52 -5.10 9.35 4.61
C PHE A 52 -4.07 8.75 3.64
N MET A 53 -3.12 9.56 3.19
CA MET A 53 -1.98 9.07 2.40
C MET A 53 -1.19 8.05 3.23
N THR A 54 -0.75 6.98 2.58
CA THR A 54 -0.01 5.89 3.19
C THR A 54 1.38 6.38 3.63
N PRO A 55 1.67 6.44 4.95
CA PRO A 55 2.99 6.87 5.42
C PRO A 55 4.06 5.83 5.10
N VAL A 56 5.32 6.27 4.99
CA VAL A 56 6.44 5.33 4.91
C VAL A 56 6.52 4.47 6.18
N ARG A 57 6.98 3.22 6.04
CA ARG A 57 7.08 2.28 7.17
C ARG A 57 7.79 2.87 8.39
N ALA A 58 8.87 3.63 8.17
CA ALA A 58 9.63 4.25 9.25
C ALA A 58 8.81 5.26 10.07
N ALA A 59 7.87 5.97 9.45
CA ALA A 59 6.97 6.89 10.16
C ALA A 59 5.97 6.14 11.05
N LEU A 60 5.56 4.92 10.67
CA LEU A 60 4.67 4.09 11.47
C LEU A 60 5.35 3.54 12.74
N THR A 61 6.68 3.37 12.71
CA THR A 61 7.46 2.87 13.85
C THR A 61 8.13 3.97 14.67
N ALA A 62 7.95 5.24 14.29
CA ALA A 62 8.51 6.39 14.99
C ALA A 62 7.94 6.50 16.41
N ARG A 63 8.76 6.99 17.35
CA ARG A 63 8.42 7.08 18.78
C ARG A 63 7.32 8.10 19.04
N ASP A 64 7.32 9.19 18.28
CA ASP A 64 6.35 10.26 18.36
C ASP A 64 5.98 10.82 16.97
N HIS A 65 4.97 11.68 16.95
CA HIS A 65 4.45 12.28 15.72
C HIS A 65 5.47 13.20 15.04
N ALA A 66 6.29 13.92 15.81
CA ALA A 66 7.29 14.83 15.25
C ALA A 66 8.38 14.06 14.50
N GLU A 67 8.85 12.95 15.09
CA GLU A 67 9.77 12.02 14.43
C GLU A 67 9.13 11.37 13.20
N ALA A 68 7.86 11.00 13.26
CA ALA A 68 7.13 10.44 12.12
C ALA A 68 7.04 11.44 10.95
N VAL A 69 6.71 12.70 11.23
CA VAL A 69 6.66 13.78 10.22
C VAL A 69 8.03 13.97 9.58
N ARG A 70 9.10 13.99 10.38
CA ARG A 70 10.47 14.12 9.88
C ARG A 70 10.82 12.96 8.93
N LEU A 71 10.65 11.72 9.38
CA LEU A 71 10.99 10.52 8.61
C LEU A 71 10.17 10.39 7.32
N ASN A 72 8.90 10.80 7.33
CA ASN A 72 8.07 10.79 6.13
C ASN A 72 8.53 11.85 5.12
N ARG A 73 8.77 13.08 5.58
CA ARG A 73 9.25 14.18 4.72
C ARG A 73 10.59 13.86 4.06
N GLU A 74 11.51 13.21 4.77
CA GLU A 74 12.81 12.77 4.24
C GLU A 74 12.69 11.79 3.05
N ARG A 75 11.53 11.16 2.86
CA ARG A 75 11.31 10.13 1.83
C ARG A 75 10.28 10.52 0.78
N THR A 76 9.28 11.31 1.15
CA THR A 76 8.14 11.64 0.28
C THR A 76 7.97 13.14 0.05
N GLY A 77 8.68 13.99 0.80
CA GLY A 77 8.46 15.44 0.83
C GLY A 77 7.27 15.87 1.69
N GLU A 78 6.41 14.92 2.11
CA GLU A 78 5.14 15.20 2.77
C GLU A 78 5.15 14.82 4.26
N GLY A 79 4.39 15.56 5.06
CA GLY A 79 4.17 15.22 6.48
C GLY A 79 3.14 14.11 6.67
N VAL A 80 3.01 13.62 7.91
CA VAL A 80 1.94 12.70 8.32
C VAL A 80 0.99 13.46 9.24
N SER A 81 -0.32 13.35 9.06
CA SER A 81 -1.28 13.96 9.99
C SER A 81 -1.27 13.23 11.33
N GLN A 82 -1.65 13.92 12.42
CA GLN A 82 -1.76 13.30 13.74
C GLN A 82 -2.75 12.12 13.74
N GLN A 83 -3.85 12.26 12.99
CA GLN A 83 -4.86 11.20 12.81
C GLN A 83 -4.27 9.97 12.10
N ALA A 84 -3.57 10.17 10.98
CA ALA A 84 -2.93 9.08 10.25
C ALA A 84 -1.85 8.38 11.10
N TYR A 85 -1.05 9.13 11.85
CA TYR A 85 -0.08 8.57 12.79
C TYR A 85 -0.73 7.78 13.94
N GLY A 86 -1.92 8.18 14.37
CA GLY A 86 -2.71 7.44 15.36
C GLY A 86 -3.09 6.03 14.91
N LEU A 87 -3.34 5.84 13.59
CA LEU A 87 -3.69 4.52 13.03
C LEU A 87 -2.56 3.48 13.11
N ARG A 88 -1.31 3.91 13.34
CA ARG A 88 -0.14 3.03 13.37
C ARG A 88 -0.30 1.86 14.35
N HIS A 89 -0.98 2.06 15.47
CA HIS A 89 -1.18 1.00 16.46
C HIS A 89 -1.94 -0.18 15.85
N LYS A 90 -3.06 0.09 15.17
CA LYS A 90 -3.84 -0.96 14.50
C LYS A 90 -3.13 -1.55 13.29
N ILE A 91 -2.39 -0.74 12.54
CA ILE A 91 -1.60 -1.23 11.42
C ILE A 91 -0.51 -2.20 11.92
N LEU A 92 0.18 -1.87 13.01
CA LEU A 92 1.24 -2.71 13.59
C LEU A 92 0.67 -3.94 14.31
N ASP A 93 -0.51 -3.85 14.93
CA ASP A 93 -1.23 -5.02 15.47
C ASP A 93 -1.46 -6.06 14.35
N VAL A 94 -1.94 -5.62 13.19
CA VAL A 94 -2.14 -6.49 12.01
C VAL A 94 -0.81 -6.99 11.45
N ASP A 95 0.21 -6.15 11.36
CA ASP A 95 1.55 -6.54 10.89
C ASP A 95 2.14 -7.64 11.77
N ALA A 96 2.00 -7.55 13.09
CA ALA A 96 2.42 -8.58 14.04
C ALA A 96 1.61 -9.88 13.85
N TRP A 97 0.28 -9.78 13.79
CA TRP A 97 -0.59 -10.94 13.59
C TRP A 97 -0.27 -11.70 12.29
N LEU A 98 0.02 -11.00 11.19
CA LEU A 98 0.41 -11.61 9.91
C LEU A 98 1.75 -12.38 10.01
N ARG A 99 2.70 -11.86 10.79
CA ARG A 99 4.00 -12.52 11.02
C ARG A 99 3.85 -13.76 11.88
N ASP A 100 3.04 -13.68 12.93
CA ASP A 100 2.86 -14.76 13.91
C ASP A 100 1.99 -15.90 13.38
N SER A 101 0.98 -15.61 12.57
CA SER A 101 0.03 -16.62 12.07
C SER A 101 0.61 -17.57 11.02
N GLY A 102 1.92 -17.49 10.71
CA GLY A 102 2.52 -18.25 9.62
C GLY A 102 1.91 -17.91 8.25
N ALA A 103 1.15 -16.82 8.14
CA ALA A 103 0.69 -16.22 6.89
C ALA A 103 1.87 -15.57 6.12
N ALA A 104 3.07 -16.13 6.30
CA ALA A 104 4.31 -15.56 5.86
C ALA A 104 4.31 -15.39 4.32
N PRO A 105 4.84 -14.26 3.84
CA PRO A 105 4.99 -13.93 2.42
C PRO A 105 6.15 -14.70 1.77
N GLY A 106 6.33 -15.98 2.13
CA GLY A 106 7.21 -16.89 1.41
C GLY A 106 6.54 -17.30 0.10
N PRO A 107 7.30 -17.62 -0.96
CA PRO A 107 6.72 -18.10 -2.21
C PRO A 107 5.97 -19.41 -1.94
N ARG A 108 4.65 -19.33 -1.81
CA ARG A 108 3.79 -20.50 -1.97
C ARG A 108 3.88 -20.84 -3.43
N ARG A 109 4.63 -21.90 -3.77
CA ARG A 109 4.60 -22.47 -5.12
C ARG A 109 3.14 -22.74 -5.43
N CYS A 110 2.54 -21.90 -6.27
CA CYS A 110 1.29 -22.25 -6.92
C CYS A 110 1.62 -23.56 -7.65
N GLY A 111 0.98 -24.66 -7.25
CA GLY A 111 1.17 -25.94 -7.92
C GLY A 111 0.95 -25.68 -9.40
N VAL A 112 1.97 -25.89 -10.22
CA VAL A 112 1.82 -25.86 -11.68
C VAL A 112 0.72 -26.85 -11.96
N LEU A 113 -0.47 -26.37 -12.35
CA LEU A 113 -1.52 -27.20 -12.90
C LEU A 113 -0.87 -27.93 -14.06
N GLY A 114 -0.58 -29.22 -13.87
CA GLY A 114 0.07 -30.04 -14.86
C GLY A 114 -0.66 -29.86 -16.18
N SER A 115 0.08 -29.49 -17.22
CA SER A 115 -0.43 -29.55 -18.58
C SER A 115 -0.69 -31.01 -18.91
N GLY A 116 -1.89 -31.49 -18.60
CA GLY A 116 -2.41 -32.74 -19.10
C GLY A 116 -2.56 -32.61 -20.61
N ARG A 117 -1.54 -33.06 -21.36
CA ARG A 117 -1.72 -33.51 -22.74
C ARG A 117 -2.03 -35.00 -22.68
N ALA A 118 -3.19 -35.36 -23.20
CA ALA A 118 -3.40 -36.59 -23.94
C ALA A 118 -3.95 -36.18 -25.31
#